data_AF-A0A950QT14-F1
#
_entry.id   AF-A0A950QT14-F1
#
_cell.length_a   1.000
_cell.length_b   1.000
_cell.length_c   1.000
_cell.angle_alpha   90.00
_cell.angle_beta   90.00
_cell.angle_gamma   90.00
#
_symmetry.space_group_name_H-M   'P 1'
#
loop_
_entity.id
_entity.type
_entity.pdbx_description
1 polymer ?
#
loop_
_entity_poly.entity_id
_entity_poly.type
_entity_poly.pdbx_seq_one_letter_code
_entity_poly.pdbx_strand_id
1 'polypeptide(L)'
;MIRHPETYNGKTVKIRATWIYGYEWTYLHCLGCDGRVWLDTSELDERSEKTIKHTPKDAAIVNVDVEGVFQAGSFGHMGGYEYQLRAHTISNPEVISKGMKGREKELEIERQFACGGVKPR
;
A
#
# COMPACT_ATOMS: atom_id res chain seq x y z
N MET A 1 7.27 -2.65 -12.13
CA MET A 1 7.30 -1.18 -12.18
C MET A 1 5.86 -0.75 -12.37
N ILE A 2 5.36 0.34 -11.78
CA ILE A 2 4.11 0.94 -12.30
C ILE A 2 4.42 1.20 -13.76
N ARG A 3 3.76 0.49 -14.68
CA ARG A 3 4.09 0.63 -16.10
C ARG A 3 3.58 1.99 -16.51
N HIS A 4 4.44 2.82 -17.08
CA HIS A 4 4.07 4.16 -17.55
C HIS A 4 3.47 5.05 -16.46
N PRO A 5 4.18 5.31 -15.34
CA PRO A 5 3.64 6.13 -14.23
C PRO A 5 3.20 7.52 -14.69
N GLU A 6 3.87 8.09 -15.69
CA GLU A 6 3.52 9.35 -16.34
C GLU A 6 2.10 9.37 -16.91
N THR A 7 1.59 8.22 -17.36
CA THR A 7 0.23 8.13 -17.94
C THR A 7 -0.87 8.16 -16.89
N TYR A 8 -0.54 7.91 -15.62
CA TYR A 8 -1.47 7.89 -14.49
C TYR A 8 -1.36 9.14 -13.61
N ASN A 9 -0.36 10.00 -13.84
CA ASN A 9 -0.16 11.19 -13.03
C ASN A 9 -1.40 12.11 -13.06
N GLY A 10 -1.91 12.45 -11.87
CA GLY A 10 -3.13 13.24 -11.69
C GLY A 10 -4.44 12.49 -11.95
N LYS A 11 -4.40 11.19 -12.29
CA LYS A 11 -5.61 10.39 -12.56
C LYS A 11 -6.06 9.62 -11.34
N THR A 12 -7.37 9.43 -11.23
CA THR A 12 -7.96 8.47 -10.31
C THR A 12 -7.64 7.05 -10.79
N VAL A 13 -7.08 6.24 -9.91
CA VAL A 13 -6.79 4.82 -10.14
C VAL A 13 -7.42 3.97 -9.05
N LYS A 14 -7.76 2.73 -9.40
CA LYS A 14 -8.21 1.71 -8.46
C LYS A 14 -7.28 0.51 -8.55
N ILE A 15 -6.67 0.14 -7.43
CA ILE A 15 -5.63 -0.91 -7.38
C ILE A 15 -5.86 -1.87 -6.21
N ARG A 16 -5.48 -3.13 -6.41
CA ARG A 16 -5.18 -4.09 -5.33
C ARG A 16 -3.70 -3.92 -4.99
N ALA A 17 -3.38 -3.59 -3.75
CA ALA A 17 -2.00 -3.35 -3.31
C ALA A 17 -1.71 -4.02 -1.96
N THR A 18 -0.43 -4.26 -1.68
CA THR A 18 0.02 -4.64 -0.34
C THR A 18 0.44 -3.41 0.41
N TRP A 19 -0.30 -3.08 1.45
CA TRP A 19 0.05 -2.05 2.39
C TRP A 19 0.94 -2.62 3.49
N ILE A 20 2.16 -2.10 3.57
CA ILE A 20 3.16 -2.45 4.59
C ILE A 20 3.35 -1.23 5.48
N TYR A 21 3.13 -1.38 6.78
CA TYR A 21 3.25 -0.27 7.72
C TYR A 21 3.81 -0.71 9.08
N GLY A 22 4.32 0.27 9.83
CA GLY A 22 4.90 0.15 11.16
C GLY A 22 5.15 1.51 11.82
N TYR A 23 5.90 1.54 12.92
CA TYR A 23 6.07 2.73 13.79
C TYR A 23 6.51 4.01 13.04
N GLU A 24 7.26 3.89 11.93
CA GLU A 24 7.74 5.06 11.15
C GLU A 24 7.74 4.88 9.62
N TRP A 25 7.16 3.79 9.10
CA TRP A 25 7.05 3.58 7.66
C TRP A 25 5.65 3.13 7.29
N THR A 26 5.19 3.61 6.15
CA THR A 26 3.95 3.17 5.52
C THR A 26 4.13 3.30 4.01
N TYR A 27 3.87 2.23 3.27
CA TYR A 27 3.94 2.27 1.81
C TYR A 27 3.09 1.17 1.18
N LEU A 28 2.66 1.42 -0.05
CA LEU A 28 2.13 0.39 -0.92
C LEU A 28 3.26 -0.28 -1.69
N HIS A 29 3.19 -1.60 -1.73
CA HIS A 29 4.02 -2.47 -2.53
C HIS A 29 3.15 -3.25 -3.52
N CYS A 30 3.67 -3.51 -4.72
CA CYS A 30 3.04 -4.39 -5.70
C CYS A 30 3.98 -5.44 -6.27
N LEU A 31 3.52 -6.70 -6.35
CA LEU A 31 4.29 -7.79 -6.95
C LEU A 31 4.55 -7.49 -8.43
N GLY A 32 5.83 -7.52 -8.81
CA GLY A 32 6.29 -7.10 -10.13
C GLY A 32 6.63 -5.61 -10.22
N CYS A 33 6.60 -4.87 -9.11
CA CYS A 33 7.04 -3.49 -9.02
C CYS A 33 8.23 -3.25 -8.09
N ASP A 34 9.34 -2.76 -8.64
CA ASP A 34 10.50 -2.29 -7.88
C ASP A 34 10.25 -0.94 -7.17
N GLY A 35 9.10 -0.30 -7.43
CA GLY A 35 8.73 0.98 -6.82
C GLY A 35 7.87 0.81 -5.57
N ARG A 36 8.18 1.59 -4.53
CA ARG A 36 7.30 1.83 -3.39
C ARG A 36 6.48 3.09 -3.64
N VAL A 37 5.19 3.05 -3.32
CA VAL A 37 4.30 4.20 -3.43
C VAL A 37 3.93 4.65 -2.03
N TRP A 38 4.10 5.94 -1.74
CA TRP A 38 3.61 6.51 -0.49
C TRP A 38 2.08 6.45 -0.46
N LEU A 39 1.51 5.86 0.59
CA LEU A 39 0.07 5.88 0.81
C LEU A 39 -0.30 7.09 1.67
N ASP A 40 -1.05 8.02 1.11
CA ASP A 40 -1.63 9.12 1.87
C ASP A 40 -3.11 8.86 2.13
N THR A 41 -3.45 8.77 3.42
CA THR A 41 -4.78 8.46 3.92
C THR A 41 -5.51 9.69 4.45
N SER A 42 -5.01 10.91 4.19
CA SER A 42 -5.59 12.16 4.70
C SER A 42 -6.98 12.50 4.15
N GLU A 43 -7.40 11.87 3.05
CA GLU A 43 -8.69 12.10 2.37
C GLU A 43 -9.60 10.87 2.34
N LEU A 44 -9.42 9.92 3.26
CA LEU A 44 -10.29 8.76 3.33
C LEU A 44 -11.73 9.14 3.70
N ASP A 45 -12.69 8.47 3.07
CA ASP A 45 -14.07 8.52 3.52
C ASP A 45 -14.26 7.84 4.90
N GLU A 46 -15.35 8.18 5.60
CA GLU A 46 -15.63 7.64 6.93
C GLU A 46 -15.69 6.09 6.97
N ARG A 47 -16.11 5.48 5.86
CA ARG A 47 -16.21 4.01 5.76
C ARG A 47 -14.82 3.40 5.75
N SER A 48 -13.91 3.98 4.96
CA SER A 48 -12.52 3.58 4.81
C SER A 48 -11.76 3.81 6.10
N GLU A 49 -11.99 4.92 6.79
CA GLU A 49 -11.45 5.14 8.13
C GLU A 49 -11.87 4.05 9.14
N LYS A 50 -13.14 3.64 9.11
CA LYS A 50 -13.61 2.52 9.92
C LYS A 50 -12.94 1.22 9.49
N THR A 51 -12.80 0.98 8.19
CA THR A 51 -12.13 -0.22 7.67
C THR A 51 -10.67 -0.31 8.13
N ILE A 52 -9.88 0.76 8.02
CA ILE A 52 -8.47 0.74 8.46
C ILE A 52 -8.33 0.56 9.97
N LYS A 53 -9.28 1.03 10.79
CA LYS A 53 -9.27 0.80 12.25
C LYS A 53 -9.35 -0.68 12.65
N HIS A 54 -9.81 -1.55 11.74
CA HIS A 54 -9.83 -3.01 11.95
C HIS A 54 -8.55 -3.71 11.51
N THR A 55 -7.63 -3.00 10.87
CA THR A 55 -6.28 -3.52 10.59
C THR A 55 -5.43 -3.50 11.87
N PRO A 56 -4.37 -4.34 11.97
CA PRO A 56 -3.49 -4.33 13.14
C PRO A 56 -2.93 -2.93 13.43
N LYS A 57 -2.84 -2.53 14.71
CA LYS A 57 -2.43 -1.18 15.10
C LYS A 57 -0.92 -0.92 15.01
N ASP A 58 -0.13 -1.97 15.17
CA ASP A 58 1.34 -1.88 15.18
C ASP A 58 1.89 -2.03 13.76
N ALA A 59 2.76 -3.02 13.53
CA ALA A 59 3.24 -3.36 12.20
C ALA A 59 2.40 -4.47 11.56
N ALA A 60 2.15 -4.36 10.26
CA ALA A 60 1.49 -5.42 9.49
C ALA A 60 1.78 -5.35 8.00
N ILE A 61 1.48 -6.47 7.34
CA ILE A 61 1.38 -6.60 5.89
C ILE A 61 -0.07 -6.94 5.58
N VAL A 62 -0.74 -6.07 4.84
CA VAL A 62 -2.19 -6.18 4.56
C VAL A 62 -2.42 -5.96 3.08
N ASN A 63 -3.14 -6.86 2.41
CA ASN A 63 -3.66 -6.57 1.07
C ASN A 63 -4.91 -5.70 1.19
N VAL A 64 -5.00 -4.66 0.37
CA VAL A 64 -6.11 -3.71 0.37
C VAL A 64 -6.48 -3.34 -1.06
N ASP A 65 -7.75 -3.01 -1.27
CA ASP A 65 -8.19 -2.33 -2.47
C ASP A 65 -8.19 -0.83 -2.18
N VAL A 66 -7.47 -0.05 -2.99
CA VAL A 66 -7.33 1.40 -2.83
C VAL A 66 -7.83 2.10 -4.08
N GLU A 67 -8.66 3.13 -3.90
CA GLU A 67 -9.05 4.07 -4.96
C GLU A 67 -8.64 5.48 -4.57
N GLY A 68 -7.98 6.19 -5.48
CA GLY A 68 -7.43 7.51 -5.18
C GLY A 68 -6.69 8.13 -6.36
N VAL A 69 -6.11 9.30 -6.15
CA VAL A 69 -5.35 10.03 -7.18
C VAL A 69 -3.88 9.62 -7.13
N PHE A 70 -3.37 9.13 -8.26
CA PHE A 70 -1.95 8.81 -8.41
C PHE A 70 -1.14 10.05 -8.76
N GLN A 71 0.02 10.24 -8.12
CA GLN A 71 0.90 11.39 -8.36
C GLN A 71 2.37 10.95 -8.44
N ALA A 72 3.12 11.55 -9.35
CA ALA A 72 4.58 11.43 -9.45
C ALA A 72 5.25 12.72 -8.96
N GLY A 73 6.35 12.61 -8.22
CA GLY A 73 6.97 13.73 -7.52
C GLY A 73 7.90 13.29 -6.38
N SER A 74 7.90 14.03 -5.28
CA SER A 74 8.67 13.72 -4.08
C SER A 74 7.75 13.76 -2.87
N PHE A 75 7.55 12.61 -2.22
CA PHE A 75 6.51 12.41 -1.22
C PHE A 75 6.98 11.64 0.01
N GLY A 76 6.12 11.59 1.03
CA GLY A 76 6.41 10.96 2.32
C GLY A 76 7.43 11.74 3.16
N HIS A 77 7.85 11.13 4.27
CA HIS A 77 8.82 11.76 5.17
C HIS A 77 10.14 12.04 4.43
N MET A 78 10.59 13.30 4.46
CA MET A 78 11.79 13.80 3.76
C MET A 78 11.82 13.58 2.24
N GLY A 79 10.68 13.32 1.58
CA GLY A 79 10.63 13.15 0.13
C GLY A 79 11.20 11.81 -0.37
N GLY A 80 11.22 10.78 0.48
CA GLY A 80 11.81 9.47 0.18
C GLY A 80 11.05 8.60 -0.84
N TYR A 81 9.93 9.07 -1.39
CA TYR A 81 9.10 8.34 -2.34
C TYR A 81 8.90 9.14 -3.63
N GLU A 82 9.11 8.51 -4.78
CA GLU A 82 8.91 9.12 -6.11
C GLU A 82 7.42 9.18 -6.52
N TYR A 83 6.57 8.41 -5.85
CA TYR A 83 5.17 8.25 -6.18
C TYR A 83 4.31 8.29 -4.92
N GLN A 84 3.10 8.82 -5.06
CA GLN A 84 2.08 8.83 -4.03
C GLN A 84 0.74 8.35 -4.61
N LEU A 85 -0.04 7.68 -3.77
CA LEU A 85 -1.46 7.48 -3.99
C LEU A 85 -2.21 8.18 -2.86
N ARG A 86 -2.92 9.25 -3.19
CA ARG A 86 -3.80 9.98 -2.27
C ARG A 86 -5.15 9.27 -2.25
N ALA A 87 -5.35 8.45 -1.23
CA ALA A 87 -6.47 7.52 -1.16
C ALA A 87 -7.76 8.25 -0.77
N HIS A 88 -8.81 8.04 -1.56
CA HIS A 88 -10.17 8.43 -1.22
C HIS A 88 -10.93 7.27 -0.57
N THR A 89 -10.67 6.03 -1.03
CA THR A 89 -11.27 4.82 -0.45
C THR A 89 -10.23 3.73 -0.21
N ILE A 90 -10.43 2.99 0.88
CA ILE A 90 -9.71 1.75 1.20
C ILE A 90 -10.74 0.69 1.62
N SER A 91 -10.65 -0.48 1.00
CA SER A 91 -11.58 -1.58 1.26
C SER A 91 -10.92 -2.95 1.21
N ASN A 92 -11.66 -3.97 1.64
CA ASN A 92 -11.27 -5.39 1.60
C ASN A 92 -9.89 -5.70 2.21
N PRO A 93 -9.61 -5.26 3.46
CA PRO A 93 -8.35 -5.55 4.12
C PRO A 93 -8.21 -7.06 4.39
N GLU A 94 -7.13 -7.63 3.89
CA GLU A 94 -6.75 -9.03 4.09
C GLU A 94 -5.39 -9.05 4.80
N VAL A 95 -5.40 -9.41 6.09
CA VAL A 95 -4.20 -9.40 6.92
C VAL A 95 -3.32 -10.60 6.57
N ILE A 96 -2.18 -10.34 5.94
CA ILE A 96 -1.21 -11.37 5.56
C ILE A 96 -0.29 -11.70 6.73
N SER A 97 0.22 -10.68 7.42
CA SER A 97 1.13 -10.83 8.55
C SER A 97 0.90 -9.74 9.59
N LYS A 98 1.11 -10.10 10.86
CA LYS A 98 1.07 -9.20 12.02
C LYS A 98 2.43 -9.12 12.68
N GLY A 99 2.76 -7.93 13.18
CA GLY A 99 4.02 -7.61 13.84
C GLY A 99 5.19 -7.51 12.86
N MET A 100 6.28 -6.91 13.34
CA MET A 100 7.52 -6.84 12.58
C MET A 100 8.12 -8.23 12.38
N LYS A 101 8.62 -8.52 11.19
CA LYS A 101 9.38 -9.73 10.88
C LYS A 101 10.76 -9.33 10.39
N GLY A 102 11.71 -10.26 10.44
CA GLY A 102 13.00 -10.07 9.77
C GLY A 102 12.79 -9.90 8.26
N ARG A 103 13.61 -9.07 7.61
CA ARG A 103 13.46 -8.72 6.18
C ARG A 103 13.35 -9.92 5.25
N GLU A 104 14.11 -10.98 5.52
CA GLU A 104 14.04 -12.23 4.75
C GLU A 104 12.65 -12.86 4.79
N LYS A 105 12.03 -12.87 5.98
CA LYS A 105 10.68 -13.41 6.15
C LYS A 105 9.62 -12.52 5.51
N GLU A 106 9.78 -11.19 5.57
CA GLU A 106 8.91 -10.25 4.86
C GLU A 106 8.97 -10.47 3.35
N LEU A 107 10.18 -10.63 2.78
CA LEU A 107 10.38 -10.91 1.36
C LEU A 107 9.73 -12.23 0.92
N GLU A 108 9.82 -13.28 1.75
CA GLU A 108 9.13 -14.55 1.50
C GLU A 108 7.61 -14.37 1.45
N ILE A 109 7.06 -13.63 2.42
CA ILE A 109 5.63 -13.32 2.53
C ILE A 109 5.18 -12.47 1.32
N GLU A 110 5.91 -11.41 1.01
CA GLU A 110 5.66 -10.53 -0.14
C GLU A 110 5.59 -11.37 -1.42
N ARG A 111 6.60 -12.22 -1.69
CA ARG A 111 6.63 -13.08 -2.89
C ARG A 111 5.42 -13.99 -3.04
N GLN A 112 4.87 -14.49 -1.93
CA GLN A 112 3.78 -15.47 -1.96
C GLN A 112 2.40 -14.82 -1.99
N PHE A 113 2.21 -13.73 -1.25
CA PHE A 113 0.89 -13.22 -0.88
C PHE A 113 0.63 -11.75 -1.25
N ALA A 114 1.65 -10.95 -1.59
CA ALA A 114 1.44 -9.53 -1.86
C ALA A 114 0.56 -9.30 -3.10
N CYS A 115 -0.32 -8.30 -3.07
CA CYS A 115 -1.26 -7.96 -4.14
C CYS A 115 -2.17 -9.09 -4.59
N GLY A 116 -2.51 -10.00 -3.67
CA GLY A 116 -3.24 -11.23 -3.98
C GLY A 116 -2.34 -12.40 -4.40
N GLY A 117 -1.05 -12.15 -4.63
CA GLY A 117 -0.01 -13.17 -4.70
C GLY A 117 -0.17 -14.26 -5.75
N VAL A 118 0.62 -15.32 -5.59
CA VAL A 118 0.49 -16.59 -6.34
C VAL A 118 -0.39 -17.58 -5.57
N LYS A 119 -0.58 -17.34 -4.27
CA LYS A 119 -1.43 -18.12 -3.35
C LYS A 119 -2.20 -17.17 -2.43
N PRO A 120 -3.30 -16.52 -2.89
CA PRO A 120 -4.11 -15.64 -2.04
C PRO A 120 -4.63 -16.37 -0.79
N ARG A 121 -4.84 -15.66 0.32
CA ARG A 121 -5.41 -16.23 1.55
C ARG A 121 -6.92 -16.05 1.64
#